data_AF-A0A916HCK7-F1
#
_entry.id   AF-A0A916HCK7-F1
#
_cell.length_a   1.000
_cell.length_b   1.000
_cell.length_c   1.000
_cell.angle_alpha   90.00
_cell.angle_beta   90.00
_cell.angle_gamma   90.00
#
_symmetry.space_group_name_H-M   'P 1'
#
loop_
_entity.id
_entity.type
_entity.pdbx_description
1 polymer ?
#
loop_
_entity_poly.entity_id
_entity_poly.type
_entity_poly.pdbx_seq_one_letter_code
_entity_poly.pdbx_strand_id
1 'polypeptide(L)'
;FITSQNHGFAVDPDSLPPTLRQTHVSLFDGSIQGLARSDVPAFSFQGHPEASPGPHDITELFDRFVTLIRHSQTREQHAQA
;
A
#
# COMPACT_ATOMS: atom_id res chain seq x y z
N PHE A 1 1.96 13.60 -0.47
CA PHE A 1 3.20 13.04 -1.01
C PHE A 1 3.30 13.39 -2.48
N ILE A 2 4.48 13.82 -2.95
CA ILE A 2 4.80 13.81 -4.38
C ILE A 2 5.43 12.46 -4.68
N THR A 3 5.05 11.79 -5.77
CA THR A 3 5.41 10.38 -5.99
C THR A 3 5.80 10.12 -7.44
N SER A 4 6.65 9.11 -7.66
CA SER A 4 6.98 8.60 -8.99
C SER A 4 5.89 7.65 -9.48
N GLN A 5 5.49 7.80 -10.73
CA GLN A 5 4.37 7.06 -11.35
C GLN A 5 4.77 6.56 -12.73
N ASN A 6 4.53 5.28 -13.02
CA ASN A 6 4.74 4.69 -14.35
C ASN A 6 3.80 3.47 -14.55
N HIS A 7 2.51 3.74 -14.73
CA HIS A 7 1.50 2.72 -14.97
C HIS A 7 0.47 3.21 -16.01
N GLY A 8 -0.03 2.29 -16.85
CA GLY A 8 -1.04 2.57 -17.89
C GLY A 8 -2.45 2.07 -17.57
N PHE A 9 -2.61 1.38 -16.43
CA PHE A 9 -3.88 0.86 -15.93
C PHE A 9 -4.09 1.36 -14.50
N ALA A 10 -5.35 1.47 -14.06
CA ALA A 10 -5.71 1.86 -12.71
C ALA A 10 -6.83 0.95 -12.17
N VAL A 11 -6.94 0.85 -10.85
CA VAL A 11 -8.03 0.12 -10.19
C VAL A 11 -9.31 0.95 -10.22
N ASP A 12 -10.42 0.33 -10.61
CA ASP A 12 -11.75 0.94 -10.60
C ASP A 12 -12.31 1.01 -9.16
N PRO A 13 -12.60 2.21 -8.62
CA PRO A 13 -13.14 2.38 -7.27
C PRO A 13 -14.49 1.70 -7.05
N ASP A 14 -15.33 1.58 -8.08
CA ASP A 14 -16.67 0.99 -7.97
C ASP A 14 -16.63 -0.54 -7.93
N SER A 15 -15.47 -1.13 -8.25
CA SER A 15 -15.24 -2.57 -8.26
C SER A 15 -14.72 -3.15 -6.93
N LEU A 16 -14.49 -2.30 -5.93
CA LEU A 16 -13.85 -2.73 -4.69
C LEU A 16 -14.76 -3.62 -3.83
N PRO A 17 -14.32 -4.83 -3.42
CA PRO A 17 -15.05 -5.63 -2.45
C PRO A 17 -15.01 -4.97 -1.06
N PRO A 18 -15.96 -5.28 -0.15
CA PRO A 18 -16.02 -4.68 1.19
C PRO A 18 -14.75 -4.86 2.04
N THR A 19 -13.96 -5.87 1.73
CA THR A 19 -12.69 -6.18 2.41
C THR A 19 -11.51 -5.33 1.95
N LEU A 20 -11.68 -4.48 0.94
CA LEU A 20 -10.66 -3.56 0.44
C LEU A 20 -11.10 -2.11 0.67
N ARG A 21 -10.20 -1.33 1.25
CA ARG A 21 -10.38 0.11 1.40
C ARG A 21 -9.29 0.88 0.66
N GLN A 22 -9.69 1.98 0.06
CA GLN A 22 -8.78 2.97 -0.49
C GLN A 22 -7.92 3.60 0.62
N THR A 23 -6.65 3.85 0.32
CA THR A 23 -5.70 4.50 1.24
C THR A 23 -5.07 5.76 0.67
N HIS A 24 -4.87 5.80 -0.65
CA HIS A 24 -4.28 6.93 -1.35
C HIS A 24 -5.06 7.21 -2.63
N VAL A 25 -5.15 8.48 -2.99
CA VAL A 25 -5.84 8.98 -4.19
C VAL A 25 -4.90 9.95 -4.88
N SER A 26 -4.87 9.88 -6.21
CA SER A 26 -4.20 10.89 -7.03
C SER A 26 -4.95 12.21 -6.93
N LEU A 27 -4.24 13.27 -6.52
CA LEU A 27 -4.79 14.63 -6.55
C LEU A 27 -4.86 15.22 -7.96
N PHE A 28 -4.28 14.55 -8.96
CA PHE A 28 -4.33 15.02 -10.36
C PHE A 28 -5.62 14.61 -11.07
N ASP A 29 -6.15 13.42 -10.78
CA ASP A 29 -7.27 12.85 -11.54
C ASP A 29 -8.26 12.02 -10.70
N GLY A 30 -8.04 11.88 -9.39
CA GLY A 30 -8.91 11.10 -8.52
C GLY A 30 -8.73 9.58 -8.61
N SER A 31 -7.77 9.06 -9.39
CA SER A 31 -7.51 7.62 -9.48
C SER A 31 -7.02 7.02 -8.16
N ILE A 32 -7.33 5.73 -7.94
CA ILE A 32 -6.83 4.99 -6.78
C ILE A 32 -5.32 4.83 -6.86
N GLN A 33 -4.62 5.23 -5.80
CA GLN A 33 -3.18 5.14 -5.69
C GLN A 33 -2.71 4.15 -4.61
N GLY A 34 -3.61 3.63 -3.78
CA GLY A 34 -3.24 2.61 -2.80
C GLY A 34 -4.44 1.98 -2.15
N LEU A 35 -4.26 0.72 -1.73
CA LEU A 35 -5.31 -0.11 -1.16
C LEU A 35 -4.80 -0.79 0.12
N ALA A 36 -5.72 -1.10 1.04
CA ALA A 36 -5.45 -1.94 2.19
C ALA A 36 -6.60 -2.93 2.41
N ARG A 37 -6.25 -4.15 2.83
CA ARG A 37 -7.22 -5.12 3.31
C ARG A 37 -7.70 -4.74 4.72
N SER A 38 -8.97 -4.98 5.00
CA SER A 38 -9.57 -4.77 6.32
C SER A 38 -9.50 -5.99 7.23
N ASP A 39 -9.26 -7.17 6.66
CA ASP A 39 -9.36 -8.48 7.31
C ASP A 39 -8.02 -9.21 7.44
N VAL A 40 -7.00 -8.80 6.69
CA VAL A 40 -5.64 -9.34 6.74
C VAL A 40 -4.60 -8.22 6.66
N PRO A 41 -3.37 -8.41 7.18
CA PRO A 41 -2.31 -7.41 7.13
C PRO A 41 -1.68 -7.31 5.74
N ALA A 42 -2.44 -6.80 4.76
CA ALA A 42 -1.99 -6.60 3.39
C ALA A 42 -2.35 -5.19 2.89
N PHE A 43 -1.44 -4.58 2.14
CA PHE A 43 -1.65 -3.29 1.48
C PHE A 43 -0.83 -3.22 0.19
N SER A 44 -1.19 -2.29 -0.69
CA SER A 44 -0.47 -2.01 -1.94
C SER A 44 -0.47 -0.52 -2.24
N PHE A 45 0.44 -0.11 -3.11
CA PHE A 45 0.56 1.23 -3.64
C PHE A 45 0.74 1.14 -5.17
N GLN A 46 0.11 2.06 -5.91
CA GLN A 46 0.03 2.05 -7.37
C GLN A 46 1.29 2.65 -8.01
N GLY A 47 1.87 3.65 -7.36
CA GLY A 47 3.13 4.28 -7.79
C GLY A 47 4.36 3.54 -7.29
N HIS A 48 5.50 4.21 -7.39
CA HIS A 48 6.83 3.69 -7.07
C HIS A 48 7.35 4.30 -5.76
N PRO A 49 7.18 3.66 -4.59
CA PRO A 49 7.67 4.19 -3.31
C PRO A 49 9.20 4.16 -3.21
N GLU A 50 9.88 3.34 -4.01
CA GLU A 50 11.33 3.28 -4.17
C GLU A 50 11.89 4.45 -5.01
N ALA A 51 11.01 5.10 -5.77
CA ALA A 51 11.36 6.11 -6.76
C ALA A 51 12.42 5.63 -7.77
N SER A 52 13.49 6.43 -7.96
CA SER A 52 14.60 6.20 -8.90
C SER A 52 14.19 6.09 -10.39
N PRO A 53 13.93 7.23 -11.08
CA PRO A 53 14.05 8.61 -10.58
C PRO A 53 12.82 9.09 -9.79
N GLY A 54 12.98 10.23 -9.10
CA GLY A 54 11.89 10.99 -8.48
C GLY A 54 11.99 11.11 -6.95
N PRO A 55 10.94 11.61 -6.28
CA PRO A 55 10.95 11.97 -4.87
C PRO A 55 10.83 10.76 -3.93
N HIS A 56 11.39 10.88 -2.71
CA HIS A 56 11.38 9.82 -1.69
C HIS A 56 10.26 10.01 -0.63
N ASP A 57 9.29 10.88 -0.90
CA ASP A 57 8.24 11.31 0.05
C ASP A 57 7.42 10.18 0.66
N ILE A 58 7.34 9.00 0.02
CA ILE A 58 6.47 7.89 0.44
C ILE A 58 7.24 6.59 0.74
N THR A 59 8.55 6.72 1.00
CA THR A 59 9.42 5.59 1.36
C THR A 59 9.00 4.91 2.67
N GLU A 60 8.23 5.56 3.53
CA GLU A 60 7.71 4.98 4.78
C GLU A 60 6.78 3.78 4.56
N LEU A 61 6.30 3.54 3.33
CA LEU A 61 5.58 2.31 3.01
C LEU A 61 6.46 1.06 3.20
N PHE A 62 7.77 1.15 3.00
CA PHE A 62 8.69 0.06 3.31
C PHE A 62 8.79 -0.19 4.82
N ASP A 63 8.84 0.88 5.64
CA ASP A 63 8.84 0.75 7.11
C ASP A 63 7.55 0.12 7.61
N ARG A 64 6.41 0.49 7.02
CA ARG A 64 5.12 -0.14 7.28
C ARG A 64 5.15 -1.63 6.94
N PHE A 65 5.71 -2.00 5.79
CA PHE A 65 5.82 -3.41 5.38
C PHE A 65 6.72 -4.22 6.33
N VAL A 66 7.88 -3.70 6.70
CA VAL A 66 8.79 -4.35 7.67
C VAL A 66 8.12 -4.52 9.02
N THR A 67 7.34 -3.53 9.48
CA THR A 67 6.55 -3.63 10.70
C THR A 67 5.55 -4.80 10.63
N LEU A 68 4.88 -4.99 9.50
CA LEU A 68 3.95 -6.12 9.31
C LEU A 68 4.65 -7.48 9.36
N ILE A 69 5.84 -7.61 8.78
CA ILE A 69 6.66 -8.83 8.85
C ILE A 69 7.00 -9.14 10.32
N ARG A 70 7.50 -8.16 11.06
CA ARG A 70 7.84 -8.34 12.48
C ARG A 70 6.63 -8.80 13.30
N HIS A 71 5.46 -8.19 13.06
CA HIS A 71 4.22 -8.56 13.74
C HIS A 71 3.76 -9.98 13.38
N SER A 72 3.93 -10.44 12.14
CA SER A 72 3.57 -11.81 11.76
C SER A 72 4.45 -12.83 12.49
N GLN A 73 5.76 -12.58 12.56
CA GLN A 73 6.71 -13.43 13.26
C GLN A 73 6.39 -13.53 14.76
N THR A 74 6.08 -12.41 15.43
CA THR A 74 5.67 -12.43 16.84
C THR A 74 4.38 -13.24 17.05
N ARG A 75 3.40 -13.11 16.16
CA ARG A 75 2.16 -13.89 16.24
C ARG A 75 2.40 -15.39 16.06
N GLU A 76 3.28 -15.78 15.15
CA GLU A 76 3.66 -17.18 14.93
C GLU A 76 4.37 -17.77 16.15
N GLN A 77 5.31 -17.02 16.74
CA GLN A 77 6.00 -17.42 17.97
C GLN A 77 5.03 -17.62 19.14
N HIS A 78 4.07 -16.71 19.32
CA HIS A 78 3.05 -16.82 20.38
C HIS A 78 2.02 -17.93 20.11
N ALA A 79 1.73 -18.25 18.85
CA ALA A 79 0.81 -19.34 18.50
C ALA A 79 1.45 -20.73 18.65
N GLN A 80 2.78 -20.81 18.73
CA GLN A 80 3.55 -22.05 18.90
C GLN A 80 3.98 -22.32 20.35
N ALA A 81 3.76 -21.38 21.27
CA ALA A 81 4.04 -21.48 22.71
C ALA A 81 2.78 -21.87 23.49
#